data_AF-A0AAU4JYV8-F1
#
_entry.id   AF-A0AAU4JYV8-F1
#
_cell.length_a   1.000
_cell.length_b   1.000
_cell.length_c   1.000
_cell.angle_alpha   90.00
_cell.angle_beta   90.00
_cell.angle_gamma   90.00
#
_symmetry.space_group_name_H-M   'P 1'
#
loop_
_entity.id
_entity.type
_entity.pdbx_description
1 polymer ?
#
loop_
_entity_poly.entity_id
_entity_poly.type
_entity_poly.pdbx_seq_one_letter_code
_entity_poly.pdbx_strand_id
1 'polypeptide(L)'
;MDIAHQTSALYMRTHLIGASGGLQLARLVARDPWTVNAIDHLPGELEDEMAFVRARVEELSGHRESWLSAVAGIGTGVRGVAGVVGLTRGRFRRVAALEAMRSLLLAKKAMWELGMERRVDFGPGTARCAELDRQAARQAEEVQALHQRAADEAFTRGG
;
A
#
# COMPACT_ATOMS: atom_id res chain seq x y z
N MET A 1 23.26 0.32 19.12
CA MET A 1 22.58 0.09 17.82
C MET A 1 23.27 0.97 16.79
N ASP A 2 23.82 0.37 15.73
CA ASP A 2 24.56 1.07 14.67
C ASP A 2 23.62 1.92 13.78
N ILE A 3 24.16 2.97 13.14
CA ILE A 3 23.42 3.91 12.27
C ILE A 3 22.69 3.15 11.16
N ALA A 4 23.33 2.15 10.53
CA ALA A 4 22.71 1.34 9.49
C ALA A 4 21.45 0.58 9.98
N HIS A 5 21.48 0.10 11.22
CA HIS A 5 20.34 -0.55 11.87
C HIS A 5 19.20 0.44 12.13
N GLN A 6 19.53 1.64 12.62
CA GLN A 6 18.56 2.71 12.84
C GLN A 6 17.90 3.18 11.54
N THR A 7 18.68 3.36 10.48
CA THR A 7 18.18 3.72 9.15
C THR A 7 17.26 2.65 8.58
N SER A 8 17.61 1.37 8.75
CA SER A 8 16.75 0.25 8.32
C SER A 8 15.44 0.21 9.10
N ALA A 9 15.49 0.40 10.43
CA ALA A 9 14.28 0.47 11.26
C ALA A 9 13.38 1.63 10.86
N LEU A 10 13.95 2.82 10.62
CA LEU A 10 13.20 3.99 10.14
C LEU A 10 12.55 3.72 8.78
N TYR A 11 13.29 3.17 7.83
CA TYR A 11 12.78 2.80 6.52
C TYR A 11 11.58 1.85 6.64
N MET A 12 11.69 0.79 7.45
CA MET A 12 10.62 -0.20 7.63
C MET A 12 9.38 0.41 8.28
N ARG A 13 9.56 1.31 9.26
CA ARG A 13 8.45 2.04 9.87
C ARG A 13 7.74 2.93 8.85
N THR A 14 8.49 3.64 8.00
CA THR A 14 7.90 4.44 6.91
C THR A 14 7.09 3.55 5.95
N HIS A 15 7.62 2.37 5.60
CA HIS A 15 6.91 1.41 4.77
C HIS A 15 5.58 0.95 5.42
N LEU A 16 5.58 0.65 6.73
CA LEU A 16 4.36 0.31 7.47
C LEU A 16 3.30 1.42 7.50
N ILE A 17 3.72 2.68 7.58
CA ILE A 17 2.82 3.83 7.53
C ILE A 17 2.09 3.86 6.18
N GLY A 18 2.86 3.78 5.09
CA GLY A 18 2.31 3.74 3.74
C GLY A 18 1.39 2.54 3.52
N ALA A 19 1.83 1.34 3.91
CA ALA A 19 1.08 0.10 3.77
C ALA A 19 -0.23 0.11 4.57
N SER A 20 -0.25 0.73 5.76
CA SER A 20 -1.47 0.88 6.56
C SER A 20 -2.53 1.74 5.85
N GLY A 21 -2.11 2.83 5.21
CA GLY A 21 -2.99 3.66 4.38
C GLY A 21 -3.48 2.91 3.13
N GLY A 22 -2.56 2.22 2.45
CA GLY A 22 -2.88 1.37 1.30
C GLY A 22 -3.88 0.27 1.62
N LEU A 23 -3.75 -0.41 2.77
CA LEU A 23 -4.66 -1.47 3.20
C LEU A 23 -6.09 -0.94 3.45
N GLN A 24 -6.23 0.24 4.07
CA GLN A 24 -7.53 0.83 4.27
C GLN A 24 -8.22 1.16 2.95
N LEU A 25 -7.48 1.72 1.99
CA LEU A 25 -8.00 1.99 0.65
C LEU A 25 -8.31 0.70 -0.10
N ALA A 26 -7.44 -0.31 -0.05
CA ALA A 26 -7.68 -1.61 -0.69
C ALA A 26 -8.98 -2.25 -0.17
N ARG A 27 -9.20 -2.24 1.14
CA ARG A 27 -10.45 -2.75 1.74
C ARG A 27 -11.68 -1.95 1.30
N LEU A 28 -11.55 -0.64 1.13
CA LEU A 28 -12.63 0.20 0.63
C LEU A 28 -12.96 -0.12 -0.82
N VAL A 29 -11.94 -0.17 -1.68
CA VAL A 29 -12.09 -0.44 -3.11
C VAL A 29 -12.62 -1.85 -3.31
N ALA A 30 -12.00 -2.88 -2.73
CA ALA A 30 -12.42 -4.27 -2.90
C ALA A 30 -13.88 -4.55 -2.48
N ARG A 31 -14.46 -3.75 -1.56
CA ARG A 31 -15.87 -3.85 -1.16
C ARG A 31 -16.84 -3.15 -2.13
N ASP A 32 -16.36 -2.37 -3.09
CA ASP A 32 -17.23 -1.78 -4.11
C ASP A 32 -17.73 -2.89 -5.05
N PRO A 33 -19.06 -3.03 -5.26
CA PRO A 33 -19.61 -4.06 -6.14
C PRO A 33 -19.02 -4.09 -7.56
N TRP A 34 -18.46 -2.98 -8.04
CA TRP A 34 -17.86 -2.89 -9.37
C TRP A 34 -16.48 -3.57 -9.47
N THR A 35 -15.79 -3.78 -8.35
CA THR A 35 -14.47 -4.45 -8.29
C THR A 35 -14.51 -5.85 -7.69
N VAL A 36 -15.67 -6.35 -7.27
CA VAL A 36 -15.82 -7.69 -6.68
C VAL A 36 -15.21 -8.74 -7.60
N ASN A 37 -14.49 -9.69 -7.01
CA ASN A 37 -13.68 -10.74 -7.65
C ASN A 37 -12.44 -10.25 -8.42
N ALA A 38 -12.28 -8.95 -8.69
CA ALA A 38 -11.13 -8.47 -9.46
C ALA A 38 -9.89 -8.25 -8.61
N ILE A 39 -10.07 -7.75 -7.38
CA ILE A 39 -8.96 -7.38 -6.47
C ILE A 39 -9.26 -7.80 -5.01
N ASP A 40 -10.07 -8.83 -4.80
CA ASP A 40 -10.47 -9.29 -3.47
C ASP A 40 -9.28 -9.86 -2.66
N HIS A 41 -8.23 -10.31 -3.37
CA HIS A 41 -6.99 -10.79 -2.77
C HIS A 41 -6.10 -9.64 -2.25
N LEU A 42 -6.25 -8.43 -2.79
CA LEU A 42 -5.35 -7.30 -2.55
C LEU A 42 -5.24 -6.91 -1.07
N PRO A 43 -6.34 -6.85 -0.27
CA PRO A 43 -6.24 -6.61 1.17
C PRO A 43 -5.43 -7.68 1.90
N GLY A 44 -5.64 -8.97 1.59
CA GLY A 44 -4.93 -10.07 2.24
C GLY A 44 -3.44 -10.03 1.93
N GLU A 45 -3.09 -9.80 0.67
CA GLU A 45 -1.69 -9.65 0.25
C GLU A 45 -0.98 -8.47 0.94
N LEU A 46 -1.68 -7.36 1.21
CA LEU A 46 -1.15 -6.23 1.96
C LEU A 46 -1.04 -6.51 3.46
N GLU A 47 -1.95 -7.29 4.02
CA GLU A 47 -1.87 -7.75 5.42
C GLU A 47 -0.65 -8.65 5.64
N ASP A 48 -0.41 -9.60 4.73
CA ASP A 48 0.76 -10.49 4.77
C ASP A 48 2.08 -9.71 4.67
N GLU A 49 2.14 -8.72 3.77
CA GLU A 49 3.28 -7.81 3.69
C GLU A 49 3.49 -7.03 4.99
N MET A 50 2.42 -6.45 5.53
CA MET A 50 2.51 -5.70 6.78
C MET A 50 2.98 -6.59 7.94
N ALA A 51 2.57 -7.86 7.98
CA ALA A 51 3.05 -8.82 8.98
C ALA A 51 4.56 -9.05 8.85
N PHE A 52 5.05 -9.24 7.62
CA PHE A 52 6.49 -9.36 7.34
C PHE A 52 7.27 -8.12 7.80
N VAL A 53 6.82 -6.91 7.44
CA VAL A 53 7.52 -5.68 7.83
C VAL A 53 7.44 -5.43 9.34
N ARG A 54 6.31 -5.74 10.00
CA ARG A 54 6.18 -5.63 11.46
C ARG A 54 7.17 -6.52 12.18
N ALA A 55 7.26 -7.80 11.78
CA ALA A 55 8.23 -8.73 12.36
C ALA A 55 9.66 -8.17 12.26
N ARG A 56 10.01 -7.60 11.09
CA ARG A 56 11.34 -7.02 10.92
C ARG A 56 11.59 -5.76 11.76
N VAL A 57 10.59 -4.89 11.91
CA VAL A 57 10.71 -3.73 12.81
C VAL A 57 10.92 -4.15 14.26
N GLU A 58 10.19 -5.17 14.72
CA GLU A 58 10.35 -5.70 16.09
C GLU A 58 11.76 -6.25 16.31
N GLU A 59 12.30 -6.99 15.34
CA GLU A 59 13.69 -7.50 15.37
C GLU A 59 14.72 -6.37 15.40
N LEU A 60 14.59 -5.38 14.51
CA LEU A 60 15.54 -4.26 14.40
C LEU A 60 15.50 -3.32 15.63
N SER A 61 14.33 -3.19 16.27
CA SER A 61 14.11 -2.25 17.38
C SER A 61 14.35 -2.89 18.76
N GLY A 62 14.45 -4.22 18.83
CA GLY A 62 14.64 -4.99 20.06
C GLY A 62 13.48 -4.90 21.06
N HIS A 63 12.37 -4.28 20.68
CA HIS A 63 11.18 -4.09 21.51
C HIS A 63 9.95 -4.24 20.63
N ARG A 64 8.87 -4.79 21.21
CA ARG A 64 7.56 -4.82 20.58
C ARG A 64 7.04 -3.38 20.51
N GLU A 65 7.05 -2.78 19.32
CA GLU A 65 6.67 -1.37 19.15
C GLU A 65 5.16 -1.19 19.31
N SER A 66 4.70 -1.02 20.55
CA SER A 66 3.30 -0.75 20.88
C SER A 66 2.76 0.55 20.26
N TRP A 67 3.65 1.46 19.84
CA TRP A 67 3.33 2.75 19.22
C TRP A 67 2.97 2.65 17.73
N LEU A 68 3.25 1.53 17.04
CA LEU A 68 2.77 1.34 15.66
C LEU A 68 1.23 1.37 15.59
N SER A 69 0.55 1.07 16.69
CA SER A 69 -0.89 1.27 16.90
C SER A 69 -1.27 2.76 16.95
N ALA A 70 -0.42 3.61 17.52
CA ALA A 70 -0.64 5.06 17.60
C ALA A 70 -0.42 5.75 16.25
N VAL A 71 0.46 5.20 15.40
CA VAL A 71 0.67 5.68 14.04
C VAL A 71 -0.32 5.11 13.02
N ALA A 72 -0.97 3.98 13.32
CA ALA A 72 -2.20 3.57 12.64
C ALA A 72 -3.33 4.63 12.74
N GLY A 73 -3.17 5.61 13.64
CA GLY A 73 -4.01 6.80 13.80
C GLY A 73 -3.47 8.10 13.18
N ILE A 74 -2.42 8.08 12.34
CA ILE A 74 -2.04 9.30 11.58
C ILE A 74 -3.09 9.51 10.49
N GLY A 75 -4.13 10.23 10.87
CA GLY A 75 -5.23 10.68 10.02
C GLY A 75 -4.82 11.63 8.90
N THR A 76 -3.62 11.54 8.34
CA THR A 76 -3.20 12.36 7.19
C THR A 76 -3.35 11.57 5.89
N GLY A 77 -2.94 10.29 5.87
CA GLY A 77 -3.19 9.40 4.73
C GLY A 77 -4.68 9.03 4.60
N VAL A 78 -5.31 8.69 5.73
CA VAL A 78 -6.73 8.29 5.77
C VAL A 78 -7.66 9.48 5.50
N ARG A 79 -7.40 10.69 6.02
CA ARG A 79 -8.22 11.87 5.69
C ARG A 79 -7.99 12.37 4.26
N GLY A 80 -6.78 12.25 3.71
CA GLY A 80 -6.51 12.57 2.30
C GLY A 80 -7.27 11.63 1.36
N VAL A 81 -7.20 10.32 1.60
CA VAL A 81 -7.90 9.30 0.82
C VAL A 81 -9.42 9.38 1.00
N ALA A 82 -9.91 9.53 2.25
CA ALA A 82 -11.34 9.70 2.52
C ALA A 82 -11.88 11.03 1.97
N GLY A 83 -11.07 12.08 1.86
CA GLY A 83 -11.43 13.32 1.18
C GLY A 83 -11.58 13.14 -0.34
N VAL A 84 -10.61 12.48 -0.99
CA VAL A 84 -10.66 12.22 -2.44
C VAL A 84 -11.82 11.29 -2.83
N VAL A 85 -12.08 10.25 -2.03
CA VAL A 85 -13.17 9.28 -2.27
C VAL A 85 -14.53 9.78 -1.75
N GLY A 86 -14.55 10.66 -0.74
CA GLY A 86 -15.76 11.23 -0.16
C GLY A 86 -16.33 12.44 -0.93
N LEU A 87 -15.51 13.13 -1.73
CA LEU A 87 -15.91 14.32 -2.49
C LEU A 87 -16.53 14.01 -3.87
N THR A 88 -16.59 12.74 -4.27
CA THR A 88 -17.13 12.34 -5.58
C THR A 88 -18.18 11.24 -5.42
N ARG A 89 -19.38 11.42 -5.99
CA ARG A 89 -20.41 10.38 -6.11
C ARG A 89 -20.37 9.79 -7.52
N GLY A 90 -20.69 8.50 -7.67
CA GLY A 90 -20.84 7.84 -8.98
C GLY A 90 -19.51 7.45 -9.64
N ARG A 91 -19.47 7.40 -10.98
CA ARG A 91 -18.37 6.81 -11.77
C ARG A 91 -17.01 7.48 -11.51
N PHE A 92 -16.97 8.80 -11.30
CA PHE A 92 -15.74 9.54 -10.98
C PHE A 92 -15.09 9.12 -9.67
N ARG A 93 -15.89 8.68 -8.69
CA ARG A 93 -15.37 8.14 -7.42
C ARG A 93 -14.49 6.92 -7.64
N ARG A 94 -14.90 6.03 -8.55
CA ARG A 94 -14.18 4.81 -8.88
C ARG A 94 -12.83 5.14 -9.49
N VAL A 95 -12.81 6.06 -10.46
CA VAL A 95 -11.59 6.54 -11.10
C VAL A 95 -10.63 7.10 -10.04
N ALA A 96 -11.11 8.03 -9.20
CA ALA A 96 -10.27 8.65 -8.17
C ALA A 96 -9.74 7.63 -7.14
N ALA A 97 -10.57 6.69 -6.69
CA ALA A 97 -10.17 5.66 -5.73
C ALA A 97 -9.14 4.69 -6.32
N LEU A 98 -9.32 4.27 -7.57
CA LEU A 98 -8.40 3.37 -8.27
C LEU A 98 -7.08 4.07 -8.59
N GLU A 99 -7.09 5.34 -8.97
CA GLU A 99 -5.87 6.11 -9.20
C GLU A 99 -5.07 6.33 -7.91
N ALA A 100 -5.76 6.62 -6.81
CA ALA A 100 -5.13 6.70 -5.50
C ALA A 100 -4.50 5.36 -5.10
N MET A 101 -5.21 4.24 -5.33
CA MET A 101 -4.70 2.91 -5.02
C MET A 101 -3.48 2.57 -5.87
N ARG A 102 -3.55 2.84 -7.18
CA ARG A 102 -2.44 2.64 -8.12
C ARG A 102 -1.20 3.44 -7.70
N SER A 103 -1.39 4.70 -7.35
CA SER A 103 -0.31 5.58 -6.89
C SER A 103 0.37 5.04 -5.63
N LEU A 104 -0.40 4.52 -4.67
CA LEU A 104 0.15 3.90 -3.45
C LEU A 104 0.90 2.60 -3.75
N LEU A 105 0.43 1.77 -4.68
CA LEU A 105 1.11 0.54 -5.09
C LEU A 105 2.44 0.83 -5.80
N LEU A 106 2.46 1.84 -6.67
CA LEU A 106 3.70 2.31 -7.30
C LEU A 106 4.69 2.90 -6.29
N ALA A 107 4.21 3.68 -5.32
CA ALA A 107 5.06 4.19 -4.24
C ALA A 107 5.63 3.05 -3.38
N LYS A 108 4.81 2.04 -3.05
CA LYS A 108 5.23 0.82 -2.36
C LYS A 108 6.31 0.07 -3.16
N LYS A 109 6.12 -0.09 -4.47
CA LYS A 109 7.13 -0.70 -5.35
C LYS A 109 8.46 0.07 -5.30
N ALA A 110 8.39 1.39 -5.50
CA ALA A 110 9.58 2.24 -5.47
C ALA A 110 10.31 2.18 -4.13
N MET A 111 9.58 2.04 -3.02
CA MET A 111 10.18 1.80 -1.71
C MET A 111 10.96 0.49 -1.72
N TRP A 112 10.36 -0.64 -2.14
CA TRP A 112 11.07 -1.92 -2.20
C TRP A 112 12.36 -1.86 -3.02
N GLU A 113 12.31 -1.24 -4.20
CA GLU A 113 13.48 -1.02 -5.05
C GLU A 113 14.55 -0.19 -4.34
N LEU A 114 14.16 0.93 -3.73
CA LEU A 114 15.05 1.80 -2.98
C LEU A 114 15.70 1.05 -1.81
N GLY A 115 14.92 0.28 -1.05
CA GLY A 115 15.45 -0.47 0.09
C GLY A 115 16.47 -1.53 -0.34
N MET A 116 16.23 -2.21 -1.46
CA MET A 116 17.19 -3.15 -2.05
C MET A 116 18.47 -2.43 -2.51
N GLU A 117 18.35 -1.29 -3.21
CA GLU A 117 19.48 -0.48 -3.68
C GLU A 117 20.33 0.06 -2.51
N ARG A 118 19.66 0.53 -1.44
CA ARG A 118 20.28 1.09 -0.25
C ARG A 118 20.72 0.04 0.77
N ARG A 119 20.61 -1.25 0.43
CA ARG A 119 20.99 -2.39 1.30
C ARG A 119 20.36 -2.29 2.69
N VAL A 120 19.08 -1.92 2.73
CA VAL A 120 18.29 -1.98 3.96
C VAL A 120 18.36 -3.40 4.50
N ASP A 121 18.50 -3.51 5.82
CA ASP A 121 18.56 -4.81 6.47
C ASP A 121 17.16 -5.43 6.60
N PHE A 122 16.78 -6.21 5.58
CA PHE A 122 15.56 -7.03 5.57
C PHE A 122 15.69 -8.34 6.34
N GLY A 123 16.84 -8.60 6.95
CA GLY A 123 17.14 -9.86 7.64
C GLY A 123 17.19 -11.06 6.67
N PRO A 124 16.90 -12.28 7.17
CA PRO A 124 16.85 -13.49 6.36
C PRO A 124 15.84 -13.41 5.20
N GLY A 125 14.88 -12.48 5.26
CA GLY A 125 13.82 -12.29 4.29
C GLY A 125 14.20 -11.52 3.02
N THR A 126 15.48 -11.35 2.70
CA THR A 126 15.89 -10.59 1.49
C THR A 126 15.27 -11.17 0.19
N ALA A 127 15.13 -12.50 0.10
CA ALA A 127 14.42 -13.14 -1.02
C ALA A 127 12.92 -12.77 -1.08
N ARG A 128 12.29 -12.61 0.09
CA ARG A 128 10.89 -12.16 0.21
C ARG A 128 10.72 -10.73 -0.29
N CYS A 129 11.70 -9.85 -0.12
CA CYS A 129 11.62 -8.48 -0.63
C CYS A 129 11.52 -8.41 -2.15
N ALA A 130 12.30 -9.22 -2.86
CA ALA A 130 12.20 -9.31 -4.32
C ALA A 130 10.83 -9.86 -4.77
N GLU A 131 10.22 -10.74 -3.98
CA GLU A 131 8.86 -11.22 -4.22
C GLU A 131 7.82 -10.12 -3.98
N LEU A 132 7.94 -9.37 -2.89
CA LEU A 132 7.05 -8.26 -2.56
C LEU A 132 7.15 -7.11 -3.58
N ASP A 133 8.34 -6.85 -4.14
CA ASP A 133 8.52 -5.93 -5.27
C ASP A 133 7.74 -6.38 -6.51
N ARG A 134 7.89 -7.65 -6.91
CA ARG A 134 7.13 -8.23 -8.03
C ARG A 134 5.63 -8.23 -7.76
N GLN A 135 5.22 -8.51 -6.52
CA GLN A 135 3.83 -8.46 -6.11
C GLN A 135 3.29 -7.02 -6.23
N ALA A 136 4.03 -6.00 -5.78
CA ALA A 136 3.64 -4.60 -5.93
C ALA A 136 3.44 -4.20 -7.40
N ALA A 137 4.32 -4.67 -8.30
CA ALA A 137 4.19 -4.47 -9.73
C ALA A 137 2.88 -5.07 -10.28
N ARG A 138 2.62 -6.36 -10.01
CA ARG A 138 1.37 -7.02 -10.45
C ARG A 138 0.12 -6.32 -9.93
N GLN A 139 0.11 -6.00 -8.63
CA GLN A 139 -1.00 -5.28 -7.99
C GLN A 139 -1.28 -3.94 -8.70
N ALA A 140 -0.21 -3.19 -9.05
CA ALA A 140 -0.36 -1.92 -9.76
C ALA A 140 -0.92 -2.10 -11.18
N GLU A 141 -0.51 -3.15 -11.90
CA GLU A 141 -1.03 -3.49 -13.23
C GLU A 141 -2.51 -3.88 -13.19
N GLU A 142 -2.91 -4.71 -12.24
CA GLU A 142 -4.31 -5.11 -12.05
C GLU A 142 -5.21 -3.91 -11.74
N VAL A 143 -4.76 -3.02 -10.84
CA VAL A 143 -5.48 -1.79 -10.50
C VAL A 143 -5.49 -0.81 -11.68
N GLN A 144 -4.42 -0.73 -12.48
CA GLN A 144 -4.40 0.10 -13.69
C GLN A 144 -5.44 -0.37 -14.73
N ALA A 145 -5.59 -1.68 -14.92
CA ALA A 145 -6.59 -2.23 -15.82
C ALA A 145 -8.01 -1.85 -15.38
N LEU A 146 -8.29 -1.93 -14.07
CA LEU A 146 -9.55 -1.46 -13.50
C LEU A 146 -9.71 0.06 -13.68
N HIS A 147 -8.67 0.84 -13.38
CA HIS A 147 -8.70 2.29 -13.53
C HIS A 147 -9.07 2.71 -14.96
N GLN A 148 -8.47 2.08 -15.98
CA GLN A 148 -8.76 2.37 -17.38
C GLN A 148 -10.23 2.11 -17.72
N ARG A 149 -10.78 0.95 -17.33
CA ARG A 149 -12.20 0.64 -17.54
C ARG A 149 -13.12 1.65 -16.86
N ALA A 150 -12.79 2.05 -15.64
CA ALA A 150 -13.57 3.05 -14.89
C ALA A 150 -13.52 4.42 -15.57
N ALA A 151 -12.36 4.81 -16.11
CA ALA A 151 -12.20 6.05 -16.86
C ALA A 151 -13.03 6.03 -18.16
N ASP A 152 -12.97 4.95 -18.93
CA ASP A 152 -13.76 4.79 -20.16
C ASP A 152 -15.27 4.88 -19.87
N GLU A 153 -15.75 4.27 -18.77
CA GLU A 153 -17.16 4.38 -18.36
C GLU A 153 -17.56 5.80 -17.90
N ALA A 154 -16.64 6.53 -17.27
CA ALA A 154 -16.88 7.87 -16.73
C ALA A 154 -16.85 8.94 -17.82
N PHE A 155 -15.94 8.83 -18.79
CA PHE A 155 -15.69 9.87 -19.80
C PHE A 155 -16.32 9.58 -21.18
N THR A 156 -16.65 8.32 -21.51
CA THR A 156 -17.14 7.95 -22.85
C THR A 156 -18.65 7.69 -22.90
N ARG A 157 -19.32 7.50 -21.74
CA ARG A 157 -20.79 7.31 -21.64
C ARG A 157 -21.54 8.55 -21.11
N GLY A 158 -21.03 9.73 -21.43
CA GLY A 158 -21.60 11.03 -21.09
C GLY A 158 -22.00 11.86 -22.31
N GLY A 159 -22.61 11.22 -23.31
CA GLY A 159 -23.31 11.83 -24.45
C GLY A 159 -24.70 11.24 -24.59
#